data_AF-A0A6B1E2K5-F1
#
_entry.id   AF-A0A6B1E2K5-F1
#
_cell.length_a   1.000
_cell.length_b   1.000
_cell.length_c   1.000
_cell.angle_alpha   90.00
_cell.angle_beta   90.00
_cell.angle_gamma   90.00
#
_symmetry.space_group_name_H-M   'P 1'
#
loop_
_entity.id
_entity.type
_entity.pdbx_description
1 polymer ?
#
loop_
_entity_poly.entity_id
_entity_poly.type
_entity_poly.pdbx_seq_one_letter_code
_entity_poly.pdbx_strand_id
1 'polypeptide(L)'
;MQVFTSVITLTEILSQPLKLGNYNLAREYLDILVTRDEYIVVEISTAPAITAAEIRARFSLRTPDALHAATAIESGCDAFLTNDRGFRRVHDLNVLVLDDLEL
;
A
#
# COMPACT_ATOMS: atom_id res chain seq x y z
N MET A 1 -12.71 4.74 -11.02
CA MET A 1 -12.14 4.47 -9.68
C MET A 1 -10.63 4.50 -9.84
N GLN A 2 -9.92 5.27 -9.02
CA GLN A 2 -8.45 5.29 -9.02
C GLN A 2 -7.95 4.44 -7.86
N VAL A 3 -6.86 3.72 -8.07
CA VAL A 3 -6.21 2.87 -7.07
C VAL A 3 -4.85 3.46 -6.76
N PHE A 4 -4.63 3.83 -5.49
CA PHE A 4 -3.35 4.34 -5.03
C PHE A 4 -2.60 3.26 -4.27
N THR A 5 -1.28 3.20 -4.45
CA THR A 5 -0.41 2.34 -3.66
C THR A 5 0.93 3.01 -3.43
N SER A 6 1.60 2.72 -2.32
CA SER A 6 2.94 3.26 -2.08
C SER A 6 3.96 2.57 -2.99
N VAL A 7 5.01 3.28 -3.40
CA VAL A 7 6.13 2.72 -4.19
C VAL A 7 6.77 1.50 -3.52
N ILE A 8 6.66 1.36 -2.21
CA ILE A 8 7.17 0.18 -1.48
C ILE A 8 6.45 -1.11 -1.87
N THR A 9 5.22 -1.05 -2.42
CA THR A 9 4.53 -2.21 -2.98
C THR A 9 5.39 -2.91 -4.01
N LEU A 10 6.17 -2.16 -4.80
CA LEU A 10 7.11 -2.74 -5.77
C LEU A 10 8.16 -3.60 -5.06
N THR A 11 8.67 -3.16 -3.91
CA THR A 11 9.62 -3.97 -3.14
C THR A 11 8.95 -5.23 -2.59
N GLU A 12 7.72 -5.12 -2.09
CA GLU A 12 6.97 -6.24 -1.51
C GLU A 12 6.68 -7.32 -2.54
N ILE A 13 6.14 -6.95 -3.72
CA ILE A 13 5.69 -7.92 -4.72
C ILE A 13 6.83 -8.46 -5.59
N LEU A 14 7.89 -7.68 -5.83
CA LEU A 14 9.00 -8.12 -6.68
C LEU A 14 10.01 -9.00 -5.92
N SER A 15 10.07 -8.89 -4.60
CA SER A 15 11.03 -9.65 -3.78
C SER A 15 10.94 -11.17 -3.99
N GLN A 16 9.73 -11.72 -3.98
CA GLN A 16 9.54 -13.17 -4.10
C GLN A 16 9.84 -13.70 -5.51
N PRO A 17 9.29 -13.14 -6.61
CA PRO A 17 9.63 -13.56 -7.97
C PRO A 17 11.13 -13.45 -8.27
N LEU A 18 11.78 -12.36 -7.86
CA LEU A 18 13.22 -12.15 -8.09
C LEU A 18 14.06 -13.18 -7.32
N LYS A 19 13.70 -13.48 -6.06
CA LYS A 19 14.36 -14.52 -5.26
C LYS A 19 14.27 -15.91 -5.91
N LEU A 20 13.17 -16.19 -6.62
CA LEU A 20 12.96 -17.45 -7.34
C LEU A 20 13.51 -17.45 -8.77
N GLY A 21 14.12 -16.35 -9.24
CA GLY A 21 14.57 -16.20 -10.62
C GLY A 21 13.44 -16.11 -11.65
N ASN A 22 12.19 -15.86 -11.22
CA ASN A 22 11.04 -15.75 -12.10
C ASN A 22 10.87 -14.29 -12.59
N TYR A 23 11.75 -13.88 -13.50
CA TYR A 23 11.76 -12.52 -14.05
C TYR A 23 10.53 -12.18 -14.90
N ASN A 24 9.87 -13.19 -15.49
CA ASN A 24 8.63 -12.99 -16.25
C ASN A 24 7.50 -12.54 -15.31
N LEU A 25 7.31 -13.23 -14.18
CA LEU A 25 6.32 -12.83 -13.18
C LEU A 25 6.63 -11.45 -12.57
N ALA A 26 7.91 -11.17 -12.30
CA ALA A 26 8.33 -9.85 -11.82
C ALA A 26 7.94 -8.73 -12.81
N ARG A 27 8.11 -8.97 -14.12
CA ARG A 27 7.70 -8.03 -15.17
C ARG A 27 6.18 -7.87 -15.22
N GLU A 28 5.43 -8.97 -15.17
CA GLU A 28 3.96 -8.92 -15.16
C GLU A 28 3.41 -8.07 -14.01
N TYR A 29 3.99 -8.20 -12.80
CA TYR A 29 3.62 -7.37 -11.66
C TYR A 29 3.91 -5.87 -11.88
N LEU A 30 5.08 -5.55 -12.43
CA LEU A 30 5.44 -4.17 -12.74
C LEU A 30 4.50 -3.58 -13.81
N ASP A 31 4.22 -4.36 -14.85
CA ASP A 31 3.34 -3.93 -15.94
C ASP A 31 1.93 -3.61 -15.40
N ILE A 32 1.38 -4.44 -14.51
CA ILE A 32 0.07 -4.20 -13.90
C ILE A 32 0.03 -2.89 -13.12
N LEU A 33 1.03 -2.61 -12.29
CA LEU A 33 1.01 -1.45 -11.37
C LEU A 33 1.46 -0.14 -12.01
N VAL A 34 2.34 -0.18 -13.00
CA VAL A 34 3.01 1.03 -13.51
C VAL A 34 2.51 1.46 -14.89
N THR A 35 1.90 0.57 -15.67
CA THR A 35 1.48 0.90 -17.05
C THR A 35 0.01 1.24 -17.19
N ARG A 36 -0.79 0.98 -16.15
CA ARG A 36 -2.24 1.16 -16.17
C ARG A 36 -2.63 2.50 -15.56
N ASP A 37 -3.43 3.28 -16.29
CA ASP A 37 -3.89 4.60 -15.85
C ASP A 37 -4.76 4.57 -14.59
N GLU A 38 -5.35 3.41 -14.27
CA GLU A 38 -6.14 3.23 -13.05
C GLU A 38 -5.29 3.12 -11.78
N TYR A 39 -4.00 2.81 -11.90
CA TYR A 39 -3.08 2.61 -10.77
C TYR A 39 -2.11 3.79 -10.66
N ILE A 40 -2.05 4.37 -9.47
CA ILE A 40 -1.13 5.46 -9.15
C ILE A 40 -0.17 4.95 -8.07
N VAL A 41 1.09 4.76 -8.47
CA VAL A 41 2.19 4.43 -7.56
C VAL A 41 2.74 5.73 -6.98
N VAL A 42 2.54 5.92 -5.68
CA VAL A 42 2.90 7.14 -4.95
C VAL A 42 4.30 6.99 -4.36
N GLU A 43 5.19 7.88 -4.78
CA GLU A 43 6.55 7.98 -4.24
C GLU A 43 6.55 8.40 -2.77
N ILE A 44 7.53 7.92 -2.01
CA ILE A 44 7.72 8.38 -0.63
C ILE A 44 8.53 9.68 -0.64
N SER A 45 7.83 10.79 -0.44
CA SER A 45 8.45 12.08 -0.13
C SER A 45 8.47 12.33 1.38
N THR A 46 9.00 13.49 1.80
CA THR A 46 9.08 13.86 3.22
C THR A 46 7.73 13.85 3.93
N ALA A 47 6.64 14.25 3.25
CA ALA A 47 5.31 14.32 3.87
C ALA A 47 4.77 12.92 4.26
N PRO A 48 4.62 11.94 3.35
CA PRO A 48 4.25 10.57 3.73
C PRO A 48 5.19 9.93 4.75
N ALA A 49 6.49 10.26 4.74
CA ALA A 49 7.44 9.75 5.71
C ALA A 49 7.19 10.27 7.14
N ILE A 50 6.86 11.56 7.28
CA ILE A 50 6.49 12.17 8.57
C ILE A 50 5.16 11.58 9.06
N THR A 51 4.14 11.54 8.21
CA THR A 51 2.83 10.96 8.51
C THR A 51 2.96 9.49 8.93
N ALA A 52 3.80 8.70 8.26
CA ALA A 52 4.10 7.33 8.65
C ALA A 52 4.76 7.24 10.03
N ALA A 53 5.70 8.13 10.37
CA ALA A 53 6.32 8.16 11.69
C ALA A 53 5.30 8.44 12.80
N GLU A 54 4.37 9.36 12.58
CA GLU A 54 3.28 9.69 13.52
C GLU A 54 2.33 8.50 13.71
N ILE A 55 1.93 7.86 12.62
CA ILE A 55 1.10 6.64 12.64
C ILE A 55 1.81 5.54 13.44
N ARG A 56 3.12 5.34 13.24
CA ARG A 56 3.87 4.34 14.01
C ARG A 56 3.93 4.67 15.49
N ALA A 57 4.15 5.93 15.85
CA ALA A 57 4.19 6.36 17.24
C ALA A 57 2.84 6.10 17.95
N ARG A 58 1.72 6.31 17.24
CA ARG A 58 0.36 6.12 17.79
C ARG A 58 -0.09 4.67 17.78
N PHE A 59 0.20 3.93 16.72
CA PHE A 59 -0.42 2.64 16.43
C PHE A 59 0.58 1.49 16.34
N SER A 60 1.87 1.70 16.56
CA SER A 60 2.91 0.66 16.56
C SER A 60 2.91 -0.23 15.31
N LEU A 61 2.62 0.36 14.14
CA LEU A 61 2.73 -0.32 12.84
C LEU A 61 4.20 -0.54 12.45
N ARG A 62 4.45 -1.55 11.61
CA ARG A 62 5.76 -1.71 10.97
C ARG A 62 5.95 -0.57 9.96
N THR A 63 7.20 -0.29 9.61
CA THR A 63 7.50 0.81 8.68
C THR A 63 6.77 0.69 7.34
N PRO A 64 6.73 -0.47 6.65
CA PRO A 64 5.97 -0.59 5.40
C PRO A 64 4.48 -0.34 5.58
N ASP A 65 3.85 -0.98 6.59
CA ASP A 65 2.43 -0.81 6.89
C ASP A 65 2.05 0.67 7.15
N ALA A 66 2.90 1.37 7.90
CA ALA A 66 2.69 2.78 8.19
C ALA A 66 2.87 3.69 6.97
N LEU A 67 3.78 3.33 6.05
CA LEU A 67 3.96 4.05 4.79
C LEU A 67 2.77 3.82 3.85
N HIS A 68 2.20 2.62 3.80
CA HIS A 68 0.93 2.38 3.07
C HIS A 68 -0.22 3.20 3.64
N ALA A 69 -0.37 3.20 4.96
CA ALA A 69 -1.38 4.03 5.64
C ALA A 69 -1.20 5.52 5.35
N ALA A 70 0.03 6.02 5.47
CA ALA A 70 0.36 7.41 5.19
C ALA A 70 0.10 7.77 3.72
N THR A 71 0.50 6.92 2.77
CA THR A 71 0.21 7.12 1.35
C THR A 71 -1.29 7.25 1.10
N ALA A 72 -2.12 6.41 1.70
CA ALA A 72 -3.57 6.48 1.52
C ALA A 72 -4.17 7.78 2.09
N ILE A 73 -3.72 8.21 3.27
CA ILE A 73 -4.16 9.47 3.91
C ILE A 73 -3.75 10.67 3.06
N GLU A 74 -2.47 10.77 2.69
CA GLU A 74 -1.94 11.90 1.93
C GLU A 74 -2.49 11.98 0.50
N SER A 75 -2.85 10.84 -0.10
CA SER A 75 -3.47 10.79 -1.42
C SER A 75 -4.99 11.05 -1.37
N GLY A 76 -5.57 11.24 -0.18
CA GLY A 76 -7.00 11.49 -0.02
C GLY A 76 -7.88 10.29 -0.41
N CYS A 77 -7.41 9.06 -0.18
CA CYS A 77 -8.17 7.86 -0.51
C CYS A 77 -9.46 7.76 0.32
N ASP A 78 -10.58 7.48 -0.34
CA ASP A 78 -11.88 7.27 0.34
C ASP A 78 -11.93 5.98 1.18
N ALA A 79 -11.10 5.00 0.82
CA ALA A 79 -11.02 3.70 1.48
C ALA A 79 -9.62 3.08 1.35
N PHE A 80 -9.25 2.29 2.35
CA PHE A 80 -8.03 1.49 2.41
C PHE A 80 -8.39 0.00 2.33
N LEU A 81 -8.12 -0.63 1.19
CA LEU A 81 -8.44 -2.05 0.95
C LEU A 81 -7.30 -2.95 1.44
N THR A 82 -7.56 -3.83 2.41
CA THR A 82 -6.56 -4.77 2.94
C THR A 82 -7.22 -5.95 3.64
N ASN A 83 -6.58 -7.12 3.65
CA ASN A 83 -6.99 -8.23 4.51
C ASN A 83 -6.32 -8.21 5.89
N ASP A 84 -5.40 -7.27 6.14
CA ASP A 84 -4.85 -7.07 7.47
C ASP A 84 -5.82 -6.25 8.33
N ARG A 85 -6.60 -6.96 9.15
CA ARG A 85 -7.53 -6.36 10.11
C ARG A 85 -6.85 -5.46 11.14
N GLY A 86 -5.52 -5.54 11.30
CA GLY A 86 -4.72 -4.67 12.15
C GLY A 86 -4.83 -3.19 11.80
N PHE A 87 -5.10 -2.84 10.52
CA PHE A 87 -5.27 -1.45 10.09
C PHE A 87 -6.52 -0.78 10.66
N ARG A 88 -7.52 -1.53 11.13
CA ARG A 88 -8.74 -0.96 11.74
C ARG A 88 -8.48 -0.09 12.97
N ARG A 89 -7.30 -0.23 13.60
CA ARG A 89 -6.90 0.63 14.72
C ARG A 89 -6.49 2.04 14.29
N VAL A 90 -6.18 2.25 13.02
CA VAL A 90 -5.84 3.57 12.48
C VAL A 90 -7.15 4.30 12.17
N HIS A 91 -7.64 5.09 13.13
CA HIS A 91 -8.95 5.76 13.04
C HIS A 91 -9.07 6.76 11.87
N ASP A 92 -7.93 7.19 11.32
CA ASP A 92 -7.85 8.11 10.18
C ASP A 92 -8.03 7.40 8.82
N LEU A 93 -8.20 6.06 8.83
CA LEU A 93 -8.44 5.25 7.63
C LEU A 93 -9.82 4.60 7.64
N ASN A 94 -10.53 4.72 6.52
CA ASN A 94 -11.71 3.89 6.25
C ASN A 94 -11.28 2.53 5.69
N VAL A 95 -11.13 1.53 6.56
CA VAL A 95 -10.59 0.22 6.17
C VAL A 95 -11.67 -0.71 5.64
N LEU A 96 -11.51 -1.14 4.39
CA LEU A 96 -12.31 -2.20 3.77
C LEU A 96 -11.53 -3.50 3.81
N VAL A 97 -12.12 -4.53 4.42
CA VAL A 97 -11.53 -5.87 4.47
C VAL A 97 -12.12 -6.71 3.36
N LEU A 98 -11.29 -7.15 2.42
CA LEU A 98 -11.74 -7.88 1.23
C LEU A 98 -12.49 -9.16 1.61
N ASP A 99 -12.00 -9.91 2.60
CA ASP A 99 -12.66 -11.13 3.10
C ASP A 99 -14.00 -10.88 3.79
N ASP A 100 -14.32 -9.62 4.15
CA ASP A 100 -15.61 -9.24 4.74
C ASP A 100 -16.62 -8.77 3.66
N LEU A 101 -16.19 -8.63 2.40
CA LEU A 101 -17.07 -8.25 1.30
C LEU A 101 -17.76 -9.51 0.75
N GLU A 102 -19.07 -9.60 1.00
CA GLU A 102 -19.92 -10.57 0.30
C GLU A 102 -20.17 -10.06 -1.13
N LEU A 103 -19.57 -10.73 -2.12
CA LEU A 103 -19.75 -10.49 -3.56
C LEU A 103 -20.66 -11.54 -4.19
#